data_AF-A0A5B7EGE0-F1
#
_entry.id   AF-A0A5B7EGE0-F1
#
_cell.length_a   1.000
_cell.length_b   1.000
_cell.length_c   1.000
_cell.angle_alpha   90.00
_cell.angle_beta   90.00
_cell.angle_gamma   90.00
#
_symmetry.space_group_name_H-M   'P 1'
#
loop_
_entity.id
_entity.type
_entity.pdbx_description
1 polymer ?
#
loop_
_entity_poly.entity_id
_entity_poly.type
_entity_poly.pdbx_seq_one_letter_code
_entity_poly.pdbx_strand_id
1 'polypeptide(L)'
;MRCLLNIWGVMLFLRVSWVVGQSGIVLAILTVILGNVVTTLTTLSMSAVATNGRIQAGGVYYMISRSLGPEFGGSIGLMFTLANSIAAATYIIGFCDSLKDLMFYYFDGAKIVDGAVNDTRIVGTITLICVLALAIVGMDWVTRVQMGLLFLLIGSQIDFVVGAFIGPQNDVQRSQGFIGLSGEVLAKNVGPDYRNFEGRPQNFFSVFGVFFTAVTGIVAGANLSGDLKDPAEAIPKGTLAAIVTTFCTYIIYPIMIGAAVLRDATGALLLHCCCDRLLRSHL
;
A
#
# COMPACT_ATOMS: atom_id res chain seq x y z
N MET A 1 10.82 -7.31 10.51
CA MET A 1 10.53 -5.87 10.70
C MET A 1 10.81 -5.06 9.44
N ARG A 2 12.05 -5.03 8.92
CA ARG A 2 12.40 -4.26 7.71
C ARG A 2 11.54 -4.59 6.48
N CYS A 3 11.25 -5.88 6.24
CA CYS A 3 10.34 -6.27 5.15
C CYS A 3 8.90 -5.81 5.38
N LEU A 4 8.38 -5.93 6.61
CA LEU A 4 7.00 -5.51 6.94
C LEU A 4 6.76 -4.04 6.61
N LEU A 5 7.69 -3.16 6.99
CA LEU A 5 7.58 -1.73 6.73
C LEU A 5 7.68 -1.34 5.26
N ASN A 6 8.41 -2.12 4.45
CA ASN A 6 8.53 -1.84 3.01
C ASN A 6 7.37 -2.42 2.21
N ILE A 7 6.72 -3.48 2.70
CA ILE A 7 5.49 -4.03 2.11
C ILE A 7 4.29 -3.17 2.52
N TRP A 8 4.15 -2.84 3.81
CA TRP A 8 3.12 -1.92 4.30
C TRP A 8 3.44 -0.47 3.92
N GLY A 9 3.13 -0.13 2.68
CA GLY A 9 3.31 1.21 2.13
C GLY A 9 2.01 2.02 2.04
N VAL A 10 2.14 3.18 1.41
CA VAL A 10 1.04 4.12 1.15
C VAL A 10 -0.13 3.47 0.40
N MET A 11 0.17 2.48 -0.45
CA MET A 11 -0.84 1.76 -1.24
C MET A 11 -1.86 1.00 -0.37
N LEU A 12 -1.48 0.55 0.83
CA LEU A 12 -2.41 -0.10 1.77
C LEU A 12 -3.55 0.84 2.15
N PHE A 13 -3.25 2.10 2.46
CA PHE A 13 -4.23 3.06 2.95
C PHE A 13 -4.96 3.80 1.82
N LEU A 14 -4.24 4.25 0.78
CA LEU A 14 -4.84 5.09 -0.25
C LEU A 14 -5.52 4.31 -1.38
N ARG A 15 -5.08 3.07 -1.64
CA ARG A 15 -5.44 2.38 -2.89
C ARG A 15 -6.19 1.07 -2.69
N VAL A 16 -6.12 0.42 -1.52
CA VAL A 16 -6.91 -0.80 -1.27
C VAL A 16 -8.41 -0.52 -1.33
N SER A 17 -8.88 0.61 -0.79
CA SER A 17 -10.28 1.02 -0.89
C SER A 17 -10.73 1.18 -2.36
N TRP A 18 -9.90 1.80 -3.19
CA TRP A 18 -10.17 1.95 -4.63
C TRP A 18 -10.17 0.60 -5.37
N VAL A 19 -9.22 -0.30 -5.06
CA VAL A 19 -9.16 -1.65 -5.65
C VAL A 19 -10.45 -2.43 -5.37
N VAL A 20 -10.97 -2.36 -4.14
CA VAL A 20 -12.22 -2.99 -3.73
C VAL A 20 -13.42 -2.35 -4.41
N GLY A 21 -13.43 -1.02 -4.55
CA GLY A 21 -14.50 -0.29 -5.22
C GLY A 21 -14.65 -0.68 -6.70
N GLN A 22 -13.54 -0.87 -7.41
CA GLN A 22 -13.53 -1.20 -8.84
C GLN A 22 -13.75 -2.70 -9.11
N SER A 23 -12.96 -3.56 -8.46
CA SER A 23 -12.97 -5.00 -8.76
C SER A 23 -14.01 -5.77 -7.94
N GLY A 24 -14.58 -5.17 -6.90
CA GLY A 24 -15.42 -5.88 -5.93
C GLY A 24 -14.59 -6.78 -5.01
N ILE A 25 -15.22 -7.33 -3.98
CA ILE A 25 -14.50 -8.05 -2.91
C ILE A 25 -13.83 -9.32 -3.44
N VAL A 26 -14.52 -10.09 -4.30
CA VAL A 26 -14.03 -11.39 -4.77
C VAL A 26 -12.80 -11.22 -5.66
N LEU A 27 -12.86 -10.31 -6.65
CA LEU A 27 -11.72 -10.08 -7.53
C LEU A 27 -10.60 -9.32 -6.82
N ALA A 28 -10.91 -8.45 -5.85
CA ALA A 28 -9.88 -7.85 -5.00
C ALA A 28 -9.10 -8.92 -4.22
N ILE A 29 -9.80 -9.87 -3.58
CA ILE A 29 -9.15 -11.01 -2.90
C ILE A 29 -8.32 -11.84 -3.90
N LEU A 30 -8.84 -12.07 -5.11
CA LEU A 30 -8.08 -12.76 -6.16
C LEU A 30 -6.79 -12.01 -6.52
N THR A 31 -6.82 -10.68 -6.64
CA THR A 31 -5.61 -9.87 -6.90
C THR A 31 -4.58 -10.00 -5.76
N VAL A 32 -5.05 -10.04 -4.51
CA VAL A 32 -4.19 -10.24 -3.33
C VAL A 32 -3.54 -11.63 -3.37
N ILE A 33 -4.32 -12.68 -3.66
CA ILE A 33 -3.81 -14.06 -3.75
C ILE A 33 -2.78 -14.18 -4.88
N LEU A 34 -3.08 -13.66 -6.08
CA LEU A 34 -2.14 -13.69 -7.20
C LEU A 34 -0.85 -12.95 -6.88
N GLY A 35 -0.94 -11.76 -6.29
CA GLY A 35 0.23 -11.01 -5.83
C GLY A 35 1.06 -11.80 -4.81
N ASN A 36 0.39 -12.45 -3.85
CA ASN A 36 1.04 -13.25 -2.82
C ASN A 36 1.73 -14.51 -3.37
N VAL A 37 1.15 -15.16 -4.39
CA VAL A 37 1.79 -16.30 -5.07
C VAL A 37 3.09 -15.84 -5.74
N VAL A 38 3.06 -14.73 -6.47
CA VAL A 38 4.24 -14.17 -7.14
C VAL A 38 5.34 -13.82 -6.12
N THR A 39 5.00 -13.13 -5.03
CA THR A 39 5.98 -12.74 -4.01
C THR A 39 6.53 -13.92 -3.22
N THR A 40 5.70 -14.92 -2.93
CA THR A 40 6.13 -16.15 -2.24
C THR A 40 7.10 -16.94 -3.11
N LEU A 41 6.78 -17.18 -4.38
CA LEU A 41 7.69 -17.85 -5.31
C LEU A 41 9.01 -17.11 -5.44
N THR A 42 8.96 -15.77 -5.57
CA THR A 42 10.18 -14.94 -5.64
C THR A 42 11.01 -15.04 -4.35
N THR A 43 10.34 -15.11 -3.19
CA THR A 43 11.01 -15.21 -1.89
C THR A 43 11.63 -16.58 -1.66
N LEU A 44 11.00 -17.65 -2.14
CA LEU A 44 11.60 -18.99 -2.12
C LEU A 44 12.86 -19.05 -2.99
N SER A 45 12.82 -18.46 -4.19
CA SER A 45 14.00 -18.31 -5.05
C SER A 45 15.11 -17.50 -4.37
N MET A 46 14.76 -16.35 -3.78
CA MET A 46 15.72 -15.54 -3.02
C MET A 46 16.30 -16.29 -1.82
N SER A 47 15.49 -17.09 -1.13
CA SER A 47 15.92 -17.88 0.02
C SER A 47 16.93 -18.94 -0.42
N ALA A 48 16.71 -19.62 -1.54
CA ALA A 48 17.66 -20.56 -2.11
C ALA A 48 19.00 -19.90 -2.44
N VAL A 49 18.96 -18.71 -3.05
CA VAL A 49 20.16 -17.90 -3.35
C VAL A 49 20.87 -17.48 -2.06
N ALA A 50 20.14 -17.03 -1.04
CA ALA A 50 20.69 -16.65 0.25
C ALA A 50 21.36 -17.82 0.98
N THR A 51 20.81 -19.03 0.88
CA THR A 51 21.42 -20.22 1.50
C THR A 51 22.62 -20.78 0.74
N ASN A 52 22.89 -20.30 -0.49
CA ASN A 52 23.93 -20.82 -1.34
C ASN A 52 25.22 -19.97 -1.26
N GLY A 53 26.16 -20.41 -0.42
CA GLY A 53 27.48 -19.80 -0.27
C GLY A 53 27.64 -18.93 0.98
N ARG A 54 28.80 -18.28 1.11
CA ARG A 54 29.07 -17.34 2.22
C ARG A 54 28.52 -15.96 1.85
N ILE A 55 27.35 -15.61 2.39
CA ILE A 55 26.82 -14.25 2.27
C ILE A 55 27.72 -13.31 3.07
N GLN A 56 28.42 -12.43 2.37
CA GLN A 56 29.15 -11.32 2.98
C GLN A 56 28.28 -10.06 3.03
N ALA A 57 28.75 -9.04 3.73
CA ALA A 57 28.08 -7.73 3.81
C ALA A 57 28.11 -7.02 2.44
N GLY A 58 27.09 -7.26 1.61
CA GLY A 58 26.97 -6.64 0.28
C GLY A 58 25.55 -6.50 -0.27
N GLY A 59 24.53 -6.84 0.53
CA GLY A 59 23.12 -6.71 0.13
C GLY A 59 22.67 -7.68 -0.97
N VAL A 60 21.55 -7.36 -1.62
CA VAL A 60 20.92 -8.21 -2.64
C VAL A 60 21.79 -8.37 -3.89
N TYR A 61 22.38 -7.28 -4.38
CA TYR A 61 23.20 -7.32 -5.60
C TYR A 61 24.43 -8.23 -5.44
N TYR A 62 25.14 -8.12 -4.32
CA TYR A 62 26.29 -8.97 -4.03
C TYR A 62 25.89 -10.45 -3.94
N MET A 63 24.77 -10.72 -3.26
CA MET A 63 24.24 -12.07 -3.11
C MET A 63 23.89 -12.70 -4.47
N ILE A 64 23.17 -11.97 -5.33
CA ILE A 64 22.74 -12.48 -6.65
C ILE A 64 23.94 -12.66 -7.58
N SER A 65 24.83 -11.66 -7.69
CA SER A 65 25.97 -11.70 -8.61
C SER A 65 26.95 -12.83 -8.31
N ARG A 66 27.09 -13.24 -7.04
CA ARG A 66 27.93 -14.38 -6.66
C ARG A 66 27.29 -15.74 -6.91
N SER A 67 25.99 -15.88 -6.71
CA SER A 67 25.32 -17.18 -6.85
C SER A 67 24.88 -17.46 -8.29
N LEU A 68 24.52 -16.44 -9.08
CA LEU A 68 24.05 -16.58 -10.46
C LEU A 68 25.07 -16.11 -11.51
N GLY A 69 26.15 -15.46 -11.09
CA GLY A 69 27.17 -14.91 -11.98
C GLY A 69 26.95 -13.43 -12.35
N PRO A 70 27.98 -12.79 -12.93
CA PRO A 70 28.01 -11.34 -13.15
C PRO A 70 26.99 -10.87 -14.20
N GLU A 71 26.68 -11.68 -15.20
CA GLU A 71 25.73 -11.35 -16.27
C GLU A 71 24.30 -11.19 -15.71
N PHE A 72 23.81 -12.20 -14.99
CA PHE A 72 22.52 -12.14 -14.32
C PHE A 72 22.49 -11.09 -13.21
N GLY A 73 23.57 -10.99 -12.42
CA GLY A 73 23.68 -9.98 -11.35
C GLY A 73 23.57 -8.55 -11.87
N GLY A 74 24.27 -8.23 -12.97
CA GLY A 74 24.27 -6.90 -13.59
C GLY A 74 22.89 -6.51 -14.13
N SER A 75 22.25 -7.38 -14.91
CA SER A 75 20.94 -7.10 -15.49
C SER A 75 19.84 -6.96 -14.43
N ILE A 76 19.81 -7.86 -13.43
CA ILE A 76 18.83 -7.78 -12.33
C ILE A 76 19.09 -6.55 -11.47
N GLY A 77 20.36 -6.22 -11.18
CA GLY A 77 20.74 -5.06 -10.39
C GLY A 77 20.32 -3.72 -11.01
N LEU A 78 20.50 -3.56 -12.33
CA LEU A 78 20.05 -2.36 -13.05
C LEU A 78 18.53 -2.20 -13.01
N MET A 79 17.80 -3.27 -13.30
CA MET A 79 16.33 -3.26 -13.23
C MET A 79 15.85 -2.93 -11.81
N PHE A 80 16.51 -3.48 -10.79
CA PHE A 80 16.15 -3.25 -9.41
C PHE A 80 16.42 -1.81 -8.96
N THR A 81 17.53 -1.21 -9.40
CA THR A 81 17.86 0.19 -9.10
C THR A 81 16.83 1.14 -9.71
N LEU A 82 16.42 0.90 -10.96
CA LEU A 82 15.37 1.68 -11.62
C LEU A 82 14.03 1.52 -10.90
N ALA A 83 13.66 0.28 -10.55
CA ALA A 83 12.42 -0.01 -9.84
C ALA A 83 12.35 0.72 -8.48
N ASN A 84 13.43 0.68 -7.67
CA ASN A 84 13.48 1.40 -6.40
C ASN A 84 13.42 2.92 -6.57
N SER A 85 14.00 3.45 -7.63
CA SER A 85 13.95 4.89 -7.93
C SER A 85 12.52 5.34 -8.24
N ILE A 86 11.77 4.56 -9.03
CA ILE A 86 10.36 4.81 -9.33
C ILE A 86 9.48 4.60 -8.08
N ALA A 87 9.80 3.60 -7.25
CA ALA A 87 9.09 3.34 -6.00
C ALA A 87 9.23 4.53 -5.02
N ALA A 88 10.44 5.09 -4.87
CA ALA A 88 10.66 6.28 -4.05
C ALA A 88 9.79 7.46 -4.49
N ALA A 89 9.69 7.71 -5.81
CA ALA A 89 8.79 8.73 -6.34
C ALA A 89 7.31 8.43 -6.03
N THR A 90 6.89 7.16 -6.14
CA THR A 90 5.51 6.74 -5.86
C THR A 90 5.13 6.96 -4.39
N TYR A 91 6.03 6.66 -3.44
CA TYR A 91 5.79 6.91 -2.03
C TYR A 91 5.69 8.41 -1.70
N ILE A 92 6.51 9.24 -2.34
CA ILE A 92 6.44 10.70 -2.18
C ILE A 92 5.12 11.25 -2.73
N ILE A 93 4.68 10.81 -3.92
CA ILE A 93 3.39 11.23 -4.48
C ILE A 93 2.24 10.86 -3.55
N GLY A 94 2.24 9.63 -3.01
CA GLY A 94 1.21 9.19 -2.07
C GLY A 94 1.22 9.99 -0.75
N PHE A 95 2.39 10.40 -0.26
CA PHE A 95 2.51 11.33 0.86
C PHE A 95 1.91 12.70 0.51
N CYS A 96 2.23 13.25 -0.67
CA CYS A 96 1.69 14.53 -1.12
C CYS A 96 0.16 14.52 -1.25
N ASP A 97 -0.42 13.44 -1.80
CA ASP A 97 -1.87 13.29 -1.88
C ASP A 97 -2.51 13.30 -0.48
N SER A 98 -1.94 12.53 0.46
CA SER A 98 -2.43 12.49 1.84
C SER A 98 -2.30 13.85 2.55
N LEU A 99 -1.18 14.56 2.34
CA LEU A 99 -0.95 15.88 2.93
C LEU A 99 -1.92 16.92 2.38
N LYS A 100 -2.16 16.91 1.07
CA LYS A 100 -3.12 17.81 0.42
C LYS A 100 -4.53 17.59 0.94
N ASP A 101 -4.95 16.33 1.09
CA ASP A 101 -6.26 16.00 1.66
C ASP A 101 -6.35 16.52 3.11
N LEU A 102 -5.31 16.32 3.92
CA LEU A 102 -5.25 16.85 5.29
C LEU A 102 -5.35 18.39 5.32
N MET A 103 -4.62 19.07 4.44
CA MET A 103 -4.67 20.53 4.31
C MET A 103 -6.06 21.03 3.93
N PHE A 104 -6.73 20.35 3.01
CA PHE A 104 -8.06 20.73 2.58
C PHE A 104 -9.10 20.58 3.71
N TYR A 105 -9.08 19.46 4.44
CA TYR A 105 -10.10 19.17 5.47
C TYR A 105 -9.88 19.92 6.79
N TYR A 106 -8.63 20.12 7.23
CA TYR A 106 -8.36 20.67 8.57
C TYR A 106 -7.88 22.12 8.56
N PHE A 107 -7.31 22.61 7.45
CA PHE A 107 -6.77 23.97 7.34
C PHE A 107 -7.64 24.87 6.44
N ASP A 108 -8.96 24.70 6.52
CA ASP A 108 -9.96 25.59 5.89
C ASP A 108 -9.74 25.80 4.38
N GLY A 109 -9.44 24.72 3.66
CA GLY A 109 -9.22 24.78 2.21
C GLY A 109 -7.95 25.52 1.78
N ALA A 110 -6.92 25.58 2.64
CA ALA A 110 -5.62 26.14 2.30
C ALA A 110 -5.05 25.48 1.02
N LYS A 111 -5.06 26.24 -0.08
CA LYS A 111 -4.45 25.88 -1.37
C LYS A 111 -3.11 26.58 -1.46
N ILE A 112 -2.07 25.88 -1.90
CA ILE A 112 -0.75 26.50 -2.06
C ILE A 112 -0.77 27.36 -3.32
N VAL A 113 -1.15 26.77 -4.47
CA VAL A 113 -1.26 27.48 -5.74
C VAL A 113 -2.63 27.25 -6.38
N ASP A 114 -2.94 26.01 -6.75
CA ASP A 114 -4.15 25.65 -7.50
C ASP A 114 -4.99 24.55 -6.84
N GLY A 115 -4.46 23.89 -5.80
CA GLY A 115 -5.08 22.72 -5.17
C GLY A 115 -5.11 21.48 -6.07
N ALA A 116 -4.35 21.48 -7.17
CA ALA A 116 -4.38 20.46 -8.20
C ALA A 116 -3.00 19.80 -8.36
N VAL A 117 -2.61 19.46 -9.59
CA VAL A 117 -1.39 18.71 -9.89
C VAL A 117 -0.12 19.51 -9.57
N ASN A 118 -0.18 20.84 -9.64
CA ASN A 118 0.99 21.68 -9.42
C ASN A 118 1.41 21.70 -7.94
N ASP A 119 0.44 21.70 -7.02
CA ASP A 119 0.71 21.60 -5.58
C ASP A 119 1.40 20.28 -5.24
N THR A 120 0.96 19.16 -5.82
CA THR A 120 1.64 17.85 -5.67
C THR A 120 3.08 17.89 -6.16
N ARG A 121 3.36 18.60 -7.27
CA ARG A 121 4.73 18.74 -7.81
C ARG A 121 5.64 19.56 -6.91
N ILE A 122 5.13 20.68 -6.36
CA ILE A 122 5.91 21.56 -5.49
C ILE A 122 6.25 20.84 -4.18
N VAL A 123 5.23 20.31 -3.49
CA VAL A 123 5.41 19.58 -2.23
C VAL A 123 6.28 18.34 -2.45
N GLY A 124 6.08 17.62 -3.55
CA GLY A 124 6.87 16.43 -3.89
C GLY A 124 8.34 16.75 -4.11
N THR A 125 8.65 17.85 -4.80
CA THR A 125 10.04 18.28 -5.03
C THR A 125 10.74 18.68 -3.74
N ILE A 126 10.05 19.45 -2.88
CA ILE A 126 10.58 19.85 -1.56
C ILE A 126 10.84 18.60 -0.70
N THR A 127 9.86 17.71 -0.63
CA THR A 127 9.96 16.46 0.16
C THR A 127 11.11 15.59 -0.35
N LEU A 128 11.29 15.47 -1.67
CA LEU A 128 12.39 14.72 -2.26
C LEU A 128 13.76 15.30 -1.87
N ILE A 129 13.93 16.62 -1.92
CA ILE A 129 15.18 17.28 -1.50
C ILE A 129 15.44 17.05 0.00
N CYS A 130 14.41 17.14 0.84
CA CYS A 130 14.53 16.85 2.28
C CYS A 130 14.92 15.39 2.54
N VAL A 131 14.27 14.42 1.89
CA VAL A 131 14.60 12.99 2.02
C VAL A 131 16.01 12.71 1.50
N LEU A 132 16.43 13.35 0.41
CA LEU A 132 17.79 13.25 -0.12
C LEU A 132 18.82 13.80 0.89
N ALA A 133 18.55 14.95 1.50
CA ALA A 133 19.42 15.50 2.54
C ALA A 133 19.52 14.56 3.75
N LEU A 134 18.41 13.98 4.19
CA LEU A 134 18.39 12.99 5.28
C LEU A 134 19.18 11.72 4.92
N ALA A 135 19.08 11.26 3.67
CA ALA A 135 19.84 10.11 3.19
C ALA A 135 21.36 10.35 3.22
N ILE A 136 21.81 11.60 2.99
CA ILE A 136 23.23 11.98 3.05
C ILE A 136 23.75 12.06 4.49
N VAL A 137 22.93 12.56 5.43
CA VAL A 137 23.35 12.78 6.83
C VAL A 137 23.66 11.47 7.58
N GLY A 138 23.03 10.35 7.21
CA GLY A 138 23.45 9.02 7.66
C GLY A 138 22.30 8.07 8.00
N MET A 139 22.47 6.78 7.67
CA MET A 139 21.43 5.75 7.82
C MET A 139 21.19 5.28 9.26
N ASP A 140 22.12 5.54 10.19
CA ASP A 140 22.01 5.07 11.57
C ASP A 140 20.79 5.67 12.28
N TRP A 141 20.49 6.96 12.05
CA TRP A 141 19.30 7.61 12.57
C TRP A 141 18.01 7.03 11.98
N VAL A 142 18.03 6.76 10.67
CA VAL A 142 16.87 6.19 9.95
C VAL A 142 16.48 4.84 10.54
N THR A 143 17.47 3.97 10.82
CA THR A 143 17.18 2.64 11.40
C THR A 143 16.56 2.71 12.80
N ARG A 144 16.91 3.73 13.60
CA ARG A 144 16.28 3.95 14.92
C ARG A 144 14.84 4.46 14.79
N VAL A 145 14.62 5.44 13.91
CA VAL A 145 13.28 5.99 13.63
C VAL A 145 12.36 4.93 13.04
N GLN A 146 12.89 4.02 12.22
CA GLN A 146 12.17 2.91 11.61
C GLN A 146 11.42 2.06 12.63
N MET A 147 12.00 1.83 13.82
CA MET A 147 11.33 1.10 14.90
C MET A 147 10.10 1.84 15.42
N GLY A 148 10.20 3.16 15.60
CA GLY A 148 9.05 4.00 15.99
C GLY A 148 7.95 4.02 14.93
N LEU A 149 8.33 4.11 13.65
CA LEU A 149 7.38 4.07 12.52
C LEU A 149 6.61 2.74 12.46
N LEU A 150 7.23 1.61 12.81
CA LEU A 150 6.53 0.32 12.85
C LEU A 150 5.42 0.30 13.91
N PHE A 151 5.68 0.84 15.11
CA PHE A 151 4.66 0.90 16.14
C PHE A 151 3.51 1.82 15.77
N LEU A 152 3.83 2.98 15.17
CA LEU A 152 2.81 3.91 14.66
C LEU A 152 1.95 3.24 13.57
N LEU A 153 2.58 2.52 12.65
CA LEU A 153 1.89 1.80 11.59
C LEU A 153 0.97 0.73 12.19
N ILE A 154 1.49 -0.19 13.01
CA ILE A 154 0.66 -1.19 13.70
C ILE A 154 -0.49 -0.54 14.48
N GLY A 155 -0.25 0.58 15.15
CA GLY A 155 -1.28 1.37 15.82
C GLY A 155 -2.39 1.83 14.87
N SER A 156 -2.03 2.36 13.70
CA SER A 156 -2.99 2.77 12.66
C SER A 156 -3.77 1.59 12.05
N GLN A 157 -3.17 0.40 11.97
CA GLN A 157 -3.88 -0.82 11.56
C GLN A 157 -4.95 -1.22 12.58
N ILE A 158 -4.58 -1.20 13.87
CA ILE A 158 -5.50 -1.53 14.95
C ILE A 158 -6.63 -0.49 15.01
N ASP A 159 -6.29 0.79 14.89
CA ASP A 159 -7.26 1.89 14.86
C ASP A 159 -8.27 1.72 13.71
N PHE A 160 -7.81 1.38 12.51
CA PHE A 160 -8.69 1.08 11.38
C PHE A 160 -9.65 -0.09 11.67
N VAL A 161 -9.14 -1.19 12.23
CA VAL A 161 -9.97 -2.38 12.54
C VAL A 161 -10.99 -2.04 13.63
N VAL A 162 -10.57 -1.36 14.70
CA VAL A 162 -11.46 -0.94 15.80
C VAL A 162 -12.50 0.06 15.30
N GLY A 163 -12.11 1.04 14.48
CA GLY A 163 -13.02 2.02 13.88
C GLY A 163 -14.09 1.36 13.00
N ALA A 164 -13.74 0.32 12.26
CA ALA A 164 -14.70 -0.45 11.48
C ALA A 164 -15.74 -1.19 12.35
N PHE A 165 -15.36 -1.64 13.55
CA PHE A 165 -16.28 -2.29 14.50
C PHE A 165 -17.15 -1.31 15.29
N ILE A 166 -16.63 -0.14 15.65
CA ILE A 166 -17.39 0.90 16.35
C ILE A 166 -18.52 1.45 15.46
N GLY A 167 -18.31 1.47 14.14
CA GLY A 167 -19.29 1.96 13.17
C GLY A 167 -19.39 3.49 13.12
N PRO A 168 -20.29 4.05 12.29
CA PRO A 168 -20.39 5.49 12.10
C PRO A 168 -20.89 6.18 13.36
N GLN A 169 -20.15 7.20 13.82
CA GLN A 169 -20.52 7.98 15.01
C GLN A 169 -21.36 9.21 14.67
N ASN A 170 -21.22 9.74 13.45
CA ASN A 170 -21.87 10.97 13.01
C ASN A 170 -22.63 10.78 11.70
N ASP A 171 -23.73 11.50 11.50
CA ASP A 171 -24.50 11.48 10.25
C ASP A 171 -23.68 11.94 9.04
N VAL A 172 -22.64 12.74 9.24
CA VAL A 172 -21.67 13.14 8.21
C VAL A 172 -20.86 11.93 7.71
N GLN A 173 -20.46 11.00 8.58
CA GLN A 173 -19.75 9.80 8.16
C GLN A 173 -20.68 8.87 7.36
N ARG A 174 -21.96 8.84 7.74
CA ARG A 174 -23.00 8.12 7.03
C ARG A 174 -23.26 8.72 5.64
N SER A 175 -23.28 10.05 5.52
CA SER A 175 -23.44 10.73 4.23
C SER A 175 -22.21 10.57 3.31
N GLN A 176 -21.02 10.37 3.89
CA GLN A 176 -19.79 10.02 3.19
C GLN A 176 -19.70 8.54 2.79
N GLY A 177 -20.72 7.73 3.12
CA GLY A 177 -20.83 6.34 2.66
C GLY A 177 -20.32 5.29 3.65
N PHE A 178 -19.89 5.69 4.85
CA PHE A 178 -19.54 4.77 5.92
C PHE A 178 -20.78 4.45 6.75
N ILE A 179 -21.30 3.23 6.58
CA ILE A 179 -22.54 2.77 7.22
C ILE A 179 -22.31 1.70 8.30
N GLY A 180 -21.05 1.31 8.50
CA GLY A 180 -20.65 0.25 9.43
C GLY A 180 -20.80 -1.15 8.81
N LEU A 181 -20.29 -2.17 9.49
CA LEU A 181 -20.29 -3.55 9.00
C LEU A 181 -21.72 -4.06 8.78
N SER A 182 -22.12 -4.20 7.51
CA SER A 182 -23.44 -4.68 7.13
C SER A 182 -23.35 -5.76 6.05
N GLY A 183 -24.09 -6.85 6.26
CA GLY A 183 -24.17 -7.96 5.30
C GLY A 183 -24.79 -7.55 3.95
N GLU A 184 -25.68 -6.55 3.94
CA GLU A 184 -26.31 -6.06 2.71
C GLU A 184 -25.30 -5.33 1.82
N VAL A 185 -24.40 -4.57 2.44
CA VAL A 185 -23.35 -3.81 1.75
C VAL A 185 -22.30 -4.75 1.20
N LEU A 186 -21.93 -5.74 2.02
CA LEU A 186 -21.07 -6.82 1.60
C LEU A 186 -21.62 -7.50 0.34
N ALA A 187 -22.90 -7.88 0.34
CA ALA A 187 -23.56 -8.52 -0.80
C ALA A 187 -23.58 -7.63 -2.06
N LYS A 188 -23.80 -6.32 -1.91
CA LYS A 188 -23.75 -5.36 -3.02
C LYS A 188 -22.34 -5.17 -3.59
N ASN A 189 -21.31 -5.29 -2.75
CA ASN A 189 -19.91 -5.07 -3.12
C ASN A 189 -19.18 -6.33 -3.63
N VAL A 190 -19.84 -7.49 -3.70
CA VAL A 190 -19.23 -8.75 -4.14
C VAL A 190 -18.72 -8.68 -5.58
N GLY A 191 -19.56 -8.22 -6.50
CA GLY A 191 -19.28 -8.25 -7.95
C GLY A 191 -18.49 -7.02 -8.45
N PRO A 192 -17.71 -7.13 -9.53
CA PRO A 192 -16.96 -5.99 -10.09
C PRO A 192 -17.87 -4.89 -10.63
N ASP A 193 -17.38 -3.65 -10.58
CA ASP A 193 -17.93 -2.49 -11.28
C ASP A 193 -16.77 -1.62 -11.73
N TYR A 194 -16.18 -1.98 -12.88
CA TYR A 194 -15.06 -1.25 -13.43
C TYR A 194 -15.54 0.05 -14.06
N ARG A 195 -15.13 1.17 -13.47
CA ARG A 195 -15.49 2.51 -13.90
C ARG A 195 -14.29 3.22 -14.51
N ASN A 196 -14.58 4.25 -15.29
CA ASN A 196 -13.54 5.12 -15.80
C ASN A 196 -12.92 5.91 -14.65
N PHE A 197 -11.60 5.85 -14.53
CA PHE A 197 -10.82 6.64 -13.57
C PHE A 197 -9.75 7.40 -14.34
N GLU A 198 -9.65 8.72 -14.12
CA GLU A 198 -8.71 9.61 -14.83
C GLU A 198 -8.82 9.51 -16.37
N GLY A 199 -10.04 9.35 -16.89
CA GLY A 199 -10.29 9.27 -18.34
C GLY A 199 -9.87 7.97 -19.00
N ARG A 200 -9.50 6.93 -18.23
CA ARG A 200 -9.17 5.59 -18.75
C ARG A 200 -10.14 4.54 -18.23
N PRO A 201 -10.63 3.64 -19.10
CA PRO A 201 -11.39 2.47 -18.67
C PRO A 201 -10.50 1.55 -17.85
N GLN A 202 -10.99 1.17 -16.67
CA GLN A 202 -10.29 0.24 -15.79
C GLN A 202 -10.71 -1.19 -16.14
N ASN A 203 -9.78 -2.12 -15.96
CA ASN A 203 -9.98 -3.55 -16.16
C ASN A 203 -9.29 -4.30 -15.01
N PHE A 204 -9.52 -5.60 -14.90
CA PHE A 204 -8.87 -6.44 -13.90
C PHE A 204 -7.33 -6.25 -13.86
N PHE A 205 -6.68 -6.27 -15.02
CA PHE A 205 -5.21 -6.14 -15.10
C PHE A 205 -4.71 -4.73 -14.75
N SER A 206 -5.48 -3.67 -15.00
CA SER A 206 -5.05 -2.32 -14.60
C SER A 206 -5.11 -2.17 -13.08
N VAL A 207 -6.19 -2.66 -12.46
CA VAL A 207 -6.35 -2.68 -10.99
C VAL A 207 -5.28 -3.58 -10.35
N PHE A 208 -5.01 -4.75 -10.94
CA PHE A 208 -3.94 -5.64 -10.49
C PHE A 208 -2.57 -4.95 -10.57
N GLY A 209 -2.26 -4.23 -11.65
CA GLY A 209 -0.98 -3.51 -11.78
C GLY A 209 -0.78 -2.44 -10.71
N VAL A 210 -1.84 -1.70 -10.36
CA VAL A 210 -1.81 -0.72 -9.26
C VAL A 210 -1.59 -1.43 -7.93
N PHE A 211 -2.35 -2.50 -7.66
CA PHE A 211 -2.23 -3.28 -6.42
C PHE A 211 -0.87 -3.97 -6.30
N PHE A 212 -0.29 -4.45 -7.40
CA PHE A 212 0.96 -5.21 -7.39
C PHE A 212 2.11 -4.40 -6.80
N THR A 213 2.12 -3.07 -6.99
CA THR A 213 3.10 -2.19 -6.36
C THR A 213 3.06 -2.25 -4.82
N ALA A 214 1.90 -2.55 -4.21
CA ALA A 214 1.73 -2.68 -2.77
C ALA A 214 2.39 -3.94 -2.18
N VAL A 215 2.52 -5.02 -2.97
CA VAL A 215 3.14 -6.27 -2.52
C VAL A 215 4.64 -6.35 -2.85
N THR A 216 5.18 -5.33 -3.52
CA THR A 216 6.62 -5.19 -3.73
C THR A 216 7.34 -4.84 -2.41
N GLY A 217 8.68 -4.94 -2.38
CA GLY A 217 9.47 -4.59 -1.19
C GLY A 217 9.99 -5.78 -0.36
N ILE A 218 9.75 -7.03 -0.79
CA ILE A 218 10.23 -8.26 -0.12
C ILE A 218 11.77 -8.31 0.03
N VAL A 219 12.49 -7.71 -0.91
CA VAL A 219 13.95 -7.56 -1.00
C VAL A 219 14.57 -6.68 0.09
N ALA A 220 13.78 -5.86 0.79
CA ALA A 220 14.33 -4.92 1.77
C ALA A 220 15.04 -5.60 2.93
N GLY A 221 14.65 -6.82 3.30
CA GLY A 221 15.33 -7.63 4.31
C GLY A 221 16.72 -8.09 3.87
N ALA A 222 16.87 -8.43 2.59
CA ALA A 222 18.13 -8.89 2.02
C ALA A 222 19.08 -7.73 1.68
N ASN A 223 18.57 -6.51 1.47
CA ASN A 223 19.39 -5.32 1.19
C ASN A 223 20.35 -4.95 2.32
N LEU A 224 20.01 -5.29 3.56
CA LEU A 224 20.84 -5.04 4.74
C LEU A 224 21.37 -6.35 5.33
N SER A 225 21.74 -7.30 4.46
CA SER A 225 22.29 -8.60 4.87
C SER A 225 23.59 -8.48 5.69
N GLY A 226 24.34 -7.38 5.53
CA GLY A 226 25.57 -7.12 6.28
C GLY A 226 25.39 -6.82 7.77
N ASP A 227 24.18 -6.40 8.18
CA ASP A 227 23.86 -6.11 9.58
C ASP A 227 23.36 -7.35 10.34
N LEU A 228 23.12 -8.45 9.62
CA LEU A 228 22.55 -9.66 10.19
C LEU A 228 23.66 -10.57 10.71
N LYS A 229 23.48 -11.08 11.93
CA LYS A 229 24.39 -12.07 12.53
C LYS A 229 24.51 -13.32 11.66
N ASP A 230 23.37 -13.87 11.21
CA ASP A 230 23.27 -15.07 10.39
C ASP A 230 22.29 -14.85 9.22
N PRO A 231 22.75 -14.27 8.10
CA PRO A 231 21.86 -13.86 7.00
C PRO A 231 21.22 -15.04 6.26
N ALA A 232 21.90 -16.19 6.19
CA ALA A 232 21.39 -17.40 5.51
C ALA A 232 20.11 -17.97 6.17
N GLU A 233 19.97 -17.81 7.49
CA GLU A 233 18.80 -18.27 8.23
C GLU A 233 17.78 -17.13 8.45
N ALA A 234 18.26 -15.91 8.72
CA ALA A 234 17.42 -14.77 9.03
C ALA A 234 16.60 -14.26 7.83
N ILE A 235 17.18 -14.26 6.61
CA ILE A 235 16.51 -13.74 5.42
C ILE A 235 15.29 -14.59 5.03
N PRO A 236 15.40 -15.95 4.89
CA PRO A 236 14.25 -16.78 4.55
C PRO A 236 13.13 -16.69 5.58
N LYS A 237 13.45 -16.88 6.87
CA LYS A 237 12.46 -16.87 7.95
C LYS A 237 11.80 -15.50 8.09
N GLY A 238 12.60 -14.43 8.07
CA GLY A 238 12.10 -13.06 8.24
C GLY A 238 11.23 -12.60 7.07
N THR A 239 11.61 -12.92 5.84
CA THR A 239 10.87 -12.49 4.64
C THR A 239 9.57 -13.29 4.47
N LEU A 240 9.60 -14.62 4.67
CA LEU A 240 8.38 -15.45 4.62
C LEU A 240 7.38 -15.07 5.73
N ALA A 241 7.85 -14.87 6.96
CA ALA A 241 6.98 -14.42 8.06
C ALA A 241 6.37 -13.05 7.76
N ALA A 242 7.13 -12.13 7.15
CA ALA A 242 6.62 -10.82 6.74
C ALA A 242 5.52 -10.94 5.66
N ILE A 243 5.73 -11.80 4.65
CA ILE A 243 4.75 -12.05 3.60
C ILE A 243 3.46 -12.61 4.18
N VAL A 244 3.53 -13.64 5.02
CA VAL A 244 2.34 -14.22 5.67
C VAL A 244 1.58 -13.17 6.50
N THR A 245 2.30 -12.38 7.29
CA THR A 245 1.69 -11.31 8.11
C THR A 245 1.00 -10.26 7.23
N THR A 246 1.68 -9.79 6.18
CA THR A 246 1.10 -8.79 5.27
C THR A 246 -0.07 -9.36 4.47
N PHE A 247 -0.01 -10.63 4.06
CA PHE A 247 -1.10 -11.33 3.39
C PHE A 247 -2.37 -11.35 4.25
N CYS A 248 -2.25 -11.68 5.54
CA CYS A 248 -3.38 -11.60 6.46
C CYS A 248 -4.00 -10.20 6.49
N THR A 249 -3.18 -9.14 6.58
CA THR A 249 -3.70 -7.76 6.56
C THR A 249 -4.37 -7.40 5.23
N TYR A 250 -3.78 -7.79 4.09
CA TYR A 250 -4.33 -7.52 2.76
C TYR A 250 -5.59 -8.33 2.43
N ILE A 251 -5.92 -9.38 3.18
CA ILE A 251 -7.20 -10.10 3.07
C ILE A 251 -8.27 -9.46 3.96
N ILE A 252 -7.91 -9.09 5.19
CA ILE A 252 -8.86 -8.50 6.14
C ILE A 252 -9.36 -7.14 5.63
N TYR A 253 -8.48 -6.30 5.11
CA TYR A 253 -8.82 -4.94 4.67
C TYR A 253 -9.92 -4.90 3.59
N PRO A 254 -9.80 -5.62 2.46
CA PRO A 254 -10.85 -5.68 1.44
C PRO A 254 -12.22 -6.11 1.95
N ILE A 255 -12.25 -7.11 2.85
CA ILE A 255 -13.50 -7.63 3.42
C ILE A 255 -14.14 -6.57 4.31
N MET A 256 -13.36 -5.94 5.20
CA MET A 256 -13.84 -4.92 6.11
C MET A 256 -14.33 -3.67 5.37
N ILE A 257 -13.57 -3.19 4.38
CA ILE A 257 -13.97 -2.04 3.55
C ILE A 257 -15.23 -2.37 2.74
N GLY A 258 -15.25 -3.53 2.09
CA GLY A 258 -16.39 -3.98 1.30
C GLY A 258 -17.66 -4.22 2.12
N ALA A 259 -17.54 -4.54 3.40
CA ALA A 259 -18.67 -4.69 4.32
C ALA A 259 -19.15 -3.35 4.91
N ALA A 260 -18.28 -2.34 5.00
CA ALA A 260 -18.56 -1.13 5.77
C ALA A 260 -18.86 0.12 4.93
N VAL A 261 -18.43 0.15 3.66
CA VAL A 261 -18.45 1.36 2.82
C VAL A 261 -19.22 1.12 1.52
N LEU A 262 -20.07 2.08 1.15
CA LEU A 262 -20.75 2.13 -0.14
C LEU A 262 -19.80 2.58 -1.26
N ARG A 263 -20.01 2.11 -2.50
CA ARG A 263 -19.20 2.53 -3.66
C ARG A 263 -19.32 4.01 -3.97
N ASP A 264 -20.53 4.54 -3.79
CA ASP A 264 -20.86 5.94 -4.06
C ASP A 264 -21.58 6.51 -2.86
N ALA A 265 -21.19 7.73 -2.51
CA ALA A 265 -21.85 8.53 -1.50
C ALA A 265 -21.76 10.00 -1.88
N THR A 266 -22.88 10.71 -1.75
CA THR A 266 -22.99 12.11 -2.16
C THR A 266 -22.31 13.07 -1.18
N GLY A 267 -21.98 12.63 0.04
CA GLY A 267 -21.38 13.48 1.09
C GLY A 267 -22.32 14.53 1.69
N ALA A 268 -23.37 14.92 0.96
CA ALA A 268 -24.38 15.84 1.44
C ALA A 268 -25.25 15.22 2.55
N LEU A 269 -25.38 15.94 3.67
CA LEU A 269 -26.41 15.70 4.68
C LEU A 269 -27.78 15.94 4.04
N LEU A 270 -28.33 14.93 3.38
CA LEU A 270 -29.72 14.95 2.98
C LEU A 270 -30.56 14.88 4.25
N LEU A 271 -31.03 16.04 4.70
CA LEU A 271 -32.10 16.22 5.67
C LEU A 271 -33.28 15.30 5.31
N HIS A 272 -33.28 14.10 5.90
CA HIS A 272 -34.33 13.11 6.14
C HIS A 272 -35.51 12.88 5.17
N CYS A 273 -35.60 13.48 3.97
CA CYS A 273 -36.88 13.51 3.24
C CYS A 273 -36.85 13.05 1.76
N CYS A 274 -35.68 12.84 1.13
CA CYS A 274 -35.65 12.61 -0.33
C CYS A 274 -35.20 11.22 -0.80
N CYS A 275 -34.56 10.41 0.07
CA CYS A 275 -34.00 9.12 -0.37
C CYS A 275 -35.07 8.06 -0.69
N ASP A 276 -36.25 8.14 -0.06
CA ASP A 276 -37.37 7.23 -0.34
C ASP A 276 -38.06 7.50 -1.70
N ARG A 277 -37.80 8.65 -2.32
CA ARG A 277 -38.46 9.03 -3.58
C ARG A 277 -37.62 8.70 -4.82
N LEU A 278 -36.29 8.63 -4.70
CA LEU A 278 -35.39 8.24 -5.81
C LEU A 278 -35.30 6.72 -6.01
N LEU A 279 -35.51 5.93 -4.95
CA LEU A 279 -35.63 4.46 -5.07
C LEU A 279 -36.96 4.01 -5.70
N ARG A 280 -37.98 4.88 -5.75
CA ARG A 280 -39.27 4.60 -6.42
C ARG A 280 -39.37 5.12 -7.86
N SER A 281 -38.40 5.90 -8.36
CA SER A 281 -38.44 6.38 -9.76
C SER A 281 -37.75 5.44 -10.77
N HIS A 282 -37.24 4.30 -10.30
CA HIS A 282 -36.64 3.25 -11.15
C HIS A 282 -37.28 1.85 -10.96
N LEU A 283 -38.49 1.82 -10.40
CA LEU A 283 -39.44 0.70 -10.52
C LEU A 283 -40.64 1.18 -11.34
#